data_AF-A0A851H3G6-F1
#
_entry.id   AF-A0A851H3G6-F1
#
_cell.length_a   1.000
_cell.length_b   1.000
_cell.length_c   1.000
_cell.angle_alpha   90.00
_cell.angle_beta   90.00
_cell.angle_gamma   90.00
#
_symmetry.space_group_name_H-M   'P 1'
#
loop_
_entity.id
_entity.type
_entity.pdbx_description
1 polymer ?
#
loop_
_entity_poly.entity_id
_entity_poly.type
_entity_poly.pdbx_seq_one_letter_code
_entity_poly.pdbx_strand_id
1 'polypeptide(L)'
;MKDHIMFVQDSSSIVYRQLSTADGKVFSVPEFILRVDEAGFSGWQLRYGEWTDFADQPGADGRAEALQRAVEEMLERVEYRGK
;
A
#
# COMPACT_ATOMS: atom_id res chain seq x y z
N MET A 1 -6.82 12.89 20.41
CA MET A 1 -7.19 13.23 19.01
C MET A 1 -8.26 12.23 18.61
N LYS A 2 -9.33 12.64 17.92
CA LYS A 2 -10.34 11.68 17.45
C LYS A 2 -9.77 11.05 16.18
N ASP A 3 -9.39 9.78 16.25
CA ASP A 3 -9.09 8.96 15.08
C ASP A 3 -10.30 9.01 14.14
N HIS A 4 -10.17 9.76 13.04
CA HIS A 4 -11.07 9.64 11.90
C HIS A 4 -10.75 8.28 11.28
N ILE A 5 -11.44 7.24 11.72
CA ILE A 5 -11.37 5.95 11.06
C ILE A 5 -12.02 6.13 9.68
N MET A 6 -11.18 6.19 8.64
CA MET A 6 -11.62 6.21 7.26
C MET A 6 -12.13 4.80 6.95
N PHE A 7 -13.45 4.63 6.89
CA PHE A 7 -14.06 3.38 6.47
C PHE A 7 -14.39 3.48 4.98
N VAL A 8 -13.67 2.72 4.16
CA VAL A 8 -14.04 2.50 2.76
C VAL A 8 -15.13 1.42 2.78
N GLN A 9 -16.34 1.77 2.33
CA GLN A 9 -17.48 0.86 2.32
C GLN A 9 -17.38 -0.23 1.24
N ASP A 10 -16.59 0.00 0.20
CA ASP A 10 -16.44 -0.91 -0.94
C ASP A 10 -15.12 -0.67 -1.69
N SER A 11 -14.48 -1.75 -2.14
CA SER A 11 -13.16 -1.71 -2.79
C SER A 11 -13.16 -1.02 -4.15
N SER A 12 -14.32 -0.89 -4.82
CA SER A 12 -14.43 -0.15 -6.09
C SER A 12 -14.29 1.37 -5.92
N SER A 13 -14.35 1.88 -4.69
CA SER A 13 -14.14 3.30 -4.38
C SER A 13 -12.68 3.67 -4.12
N ILE A 14 -11.77 2.69 -4.11
CA ILE A 14 -10.34 2.94 -3.84
C ILE A 14 -9.71 3.69 -5.00
N VAL A 15 -9.19 4.89 -4.75
CA VAL A 15 -8.50 5.67 -5.76
C VAL A 15 -7.07 5.17 -5.94
N TYR A 16 -6.67 4.99 -7.19
CA TYR A 16 -5.30 4.66 -7.56
C TYR A 16 -4.58 5.91 -8.09
N ARG A 17 -3.34 6.09 -7.66
CA ARG A 17 -2.44 7.12 -8.18
C ARG A 17 -1.23 6.48 -8.86
N GLN A 18 -0.68 7.17 -9.85
CA GLN A 18 0.59 6.77 -10.46
C GLN A 18 1.75 7.27 -9.58
N LEU A 19 2.70 6.39 -9.29
CA LEU A 19 3.92 6.71 -8.57
C LEU A 19 5.14 6.32 -9.41
N SER A 20 5.95 7.31 -9.77
CA SER A 20 7.23 7.09 -10.42
C SER A 20 8.33 6.99 -9.39
N THR A 21 9.13 5.94 -9.47
CA THR A 21 10.33 5.75 -8.64
C THR A 21 11.56 6.36 -9.30
N ALA A 22 12.64 6.53 -8.54
CA ALA A 22 13.88 7.14 -9.03
C ALA A 22 14.55 6.37 -10.18
N ASP A 23 14.32 5.05 -10.32
CA ASP A 23 14.82 4.26 -11.46
C ASP A 23 13.90 4.28 -12.69
N GLY A 24 12.83 5.11 -12.66
CA GLY A 24 11.93 5.30 -13.80
C GLY A 24 10.78 4.30 -13.88
N LYS A 25 10.69 3.33 -12.96
CA LYS A 25 9.52 2.45 -12.86
C LYS A 25 8.30 3.23 -12.38
N VAL A 26 7.15 2.94 -12.98
CA VAL A 26 5.85 3.54 -12.64
C VAL A 26 4.94 2.46 -12.06
N PHE A 27 4.33 2.77 -10.92
CA PHE A 27 3.40 1.88 -10.22
C PHE A 27 2.03 2.52 -10.12
N SER A 28 0.98 1.72 -10.30
CA SER A 28 -0.39 2.10 -9.92
C SER A 28 -0.59 1.71 -8.46
N VAL A 29 -0.75 2.69 -7.58
CA VAL A 29 -0.72 2.50 -6.12
C VAL A 29 -2.03 3.00 -5.52
N PRO A 30 -2.72 2.19 -4.69
CA PRO A 30 -3.88 2.65 -3.93
C PRO A 30 -3.55 3.84 -3.03
N GLU A 31 -4.53 4.71 -2.80
CA GLU A 31 -4.34 5.92 -1.99
C GLU A 31 -3.82 5.62 -0.57
N PHE A 32 -4.21 4.48 0.02
CA PHE A 32 -3.84 4.05 1.36
C PHE A 32 -2.47 3.36 1.47
N ILE A 33 -1.78 3.16 0.36
CA ILE A 33 -0.45 2.56 0.34
C ILE A 33 0.57 3.65 0.02
N LEU A 34 1.61 3.77 0.84
CA LEU A 34 2.69 4.75 0.65
C LEU A 34 3.99 4.03 0.28
N ARG A 35 4.75 4.60 -0.65
CA ARG A 35 6.13 4.18 -0.90
C ARG A 35 7.02 4.78 0.19
N VAL A 36 7.96 3.98 0.70
CA VAL A 36 9.03 4.47 1.55
C VAL A 36 10.37 4.04 0.98
N ASP A 37 11.26 5.02 0.84
CA ASP A 37 12.63 4.88 0.37
C ASP A 37 13.55 5.61 1.37
N GLU A 38 13.86 4.97 2.50
CA GLU A 38 14.69 5.52 3.57
C GLU A 38 15.94 4.67 3.81
N ALA A 39 16.94 5.24 4.48
CA ALA A 39 18.13 4.51 4.88
C ALA A 39 17.75 3.39 5.88
N GLY A 40 17.77 2.14 5.42
CA GLY A 40 17.45 0.96 6.22
C GLY A 40 16.07 0.35 5.98
N PHE A 41 15.20 1.01 5.22
CA PHE A 41 13.93 0.43 4.78
C PHE A 41 13.54 0.94 3.40
N SER A 42 13.26 -0.01 2.51
CA SER A 42 12.68 0.27 1.19
C SER A 42 11.50 -0.68 1.03
N GLY A 43 10.31 -0.12 0.86
CA GLY A 43 9.08 -0.90 0.88
C GLY A 43 7.82 -0.08 0.69
N TRP A 44 6.69 -0.70 1.00
CA TRP A 44 5.37 -0.11 0.96
C TRP A 44 4.72 -0.14 2.33
N GLN A 45 3.96 0.88 2.68
CA GLN A 45 3.26 0.96 3.94
C GLN A 45 1.77 1.04 3.70
N LEU A 46 1.03 0.08 4.25
CA LEU A 46 -0.43 0.11 4.27
C LEU A 46 -0.89 0.95 5.46
N ARG A 47 -1.64 2.01 5.18
CA ARG A 47 -2.17 2.98 6.16
C ARG A 47 -3.68 2.87 6.36
N TYR A 48 -4.31 1.80 5.88
CA TYR A 48 -5.72 1.50 6.09
C TYR A 48 -5.89 0.49 7.23
N GLY A 49 -6.53 0.90 8.32
CA GLY A 49 -6.61 0.10 9.55
C GLY A 49 -5.29 0.10 10.32
N GLU A 50 -4.82 -1.09 10.73
CA GLU A 50 -3.53 -1.24 11.42
C GLU A 50 -2.37 -0.87 10.49
N TRP A 51 -1.37 -0.14 10.97
CA TRP A 51 -0.19 0.13 10.16
C TRP A 51 0.54 -1.19 9.85
N THR A 52 0.83 -1.48 8.58
CA THR A 52 1.65 -2.64 8.19
C THR A 52 2.70 -2.29 7.13
N ASP A 53 3.94 -2.72 7.35
CA ASP A 53 5.07 -2.51 6.45
C ASP A 53 5.32 -3.74 5.57
N PHE A 54 5.58 -3.51 4.28
CA PHE A 54 5.88 -4.53 3.27
C PHE A 54 7.23 -4.20 2.62
N ALA A 55 8.30 -4.81 3.13
CA ALA A 55 9.65 -4.62 2.60
C ALA A 55 9.79 -5.15 1.17
N ASP A 56 10.54 -4.42 0.34
CA ASP A 56 10.96 -4.87 -0.98
C ASP A 56 11.67 -6.23 -0.85
N GLN A 57 11.36 -7.16 -1.75
CA GLN A 57 12.11 -8.41 -1.85
C GLN A 57 13.42 -8.21 -2.63
N PRO A 58 14.43 -9.06 -2.43
CA PRO A 58 15.60 -9.09 -3.29
C PRO A 58 15.20 -9.43 -4.73
N GLY A 59 15.79 -8.74 -5.72
CA GLY A 59 15.56 -9.00 -7.14
C GLY A 59 14.97 -7.81 -7.90
N ALA A 60 14.83 -7.97 -9.22
CA ALA A 60 14.36 -6.89 -10.09
C ALA A 60 12.89 -6.51 -9.83
N ASP A 61 12.08 -7.48 -9.39
CA ASP A 61 10.62 -7.34 -9.23
C ASP A 61 10.18 -7.18 -7.77
N GLY A 62 11.13 -7.18 -6.82
CA GLY A 62 10.79 -7.23 -5.40
C GLY A 62 9.97 -6.04 -4.87
N ARG A 63 10.06 -4.88 -5.54
CA ARG A 63 9.17 -3.73 -5.30
C ARG A 63 7.73 -4.01 -5.73
N ALA A 64 7.54 -4.64 -6.88
CA ALA A 64 6.21 -4.98 -7.40
C ALA A 64 5.57 -6.08 -6.56
N GLU A 65 6.35 -7.10 -6.16
CA GLU A 65 5.89 -8.17 -5.28
C GLU A 65 5.47 -7.62 -3.90
N ALA A 66 6.25 -6.71 -3.32
CA ALA A 66 5.89 -6.07 -2.06
C ALA A 66 4.62 -5.19 -2.19
N LEU A 67 4.45 -4.48 -3.32
CA LEU A 67 3.24 -3.71 -3.58
C LEU A 67 2.02 -4.61 -3.70
N GLN A 68 2.14 -5.73 -4.42
CA GLN A 68 1.07 -6.70 -4.60
C GLN A 68 0.56 -7.20 -3.23
N ARG A 69 1.47 -7.59 -2.34
CA ARG A 69 1.13 -8.04 -0.99
C ARG A 69 0.43 -6.97 -0.16
N ALA A 70 0.87 -5.71 -0.29
CA ALA A 70 0.24 -4.59 0.40
C ALA A 70 -1.19 -4.33 -0.13
N VAL A 71 -1.41 -4.48 -1.45
CA VAL A 71 -2.72 -4.36 -2.09
C VAL A 71 -3.66 -5.49 -1.65
N GLU A 72 -3.17 -6.73 -1.61
CA GLU A 72 -3.94 -7.90 -1.17
C GLU A 72 -4.44 -7.70 0.28
N GLU A 73 -3.55 -7.39 1.23
CA GLU A 73 -3.93 -7.14 2.62
C GLU A 73 -4.91 -5.95 2.75
N MET A 74 -4.73 -4.89 1.94
CA MET A 74 -5.65 -3.76 1.92
C MET A 74 -7.06 -4.20 1.50
N LEU A 75 -7.17 -4.95 0.40
CA LEU A 75 -8.45 -5.45 -0.10
C LEU A 75 -9.11 -6.38 0.93
N GLU A 76 -8.35 -7.27 1.55
CA GLU A 76 -8.85 -8.13 2.62
C GLU A 76 -9.43 -7.32 3.80
N ARG A 77 -8.79 -6.20 4.17
CA ARG A 77 -9.31 -5.32 5.23
C ARG A 77 -10.59 -4.60 4.84
N VAL A 78 -10.66 -4.11 3.60
CA VAL A 78 -11.86 -3.44 3.09
C VAL A 78 -13.03 -4.44 3.04
N GLU A 79 -12.81 -5.64 2.50
CA GLU A 79 -13.86 -6.63 2.29
C GLU A 79 -14.29 -7.33 3.59
N TYR A 80 -13.35 -7.71 4.45
CA TYR A 80 -13.64 -8.56 5.61
C TYR A 80 -13.65 -7.82 6.97
N ARG A 81 -12.99 -6.66 7.08
CA ARG A 81 -12.89 -5.92 8.36
C ARG A 81 -13.65 -4.59 8.38
N GLY A 82 -14.34 -4.22 7.29
CA GLY A 82 -15.27 -3.08 7.23
C GLY A 82 -16.64 -3.33 7.87
N LYS A 83 -16.78 -4.35 8.75
CA LYS A 83 -18.00 -4.67 9.50
C LYS A 83 -17.91 -4.21 10.95
#